data_AF-A0A0X9VDN5-F1
#
_entry.id   AF-A0A0X9VDN5-F1
#
_cell.length_a   1.000
_cell.length_b   1.000
_cell.length_c   1.000
_cell.angle_alpha   90.00
_cell.angle_beta   90.00
_cell.angle_gamma   90.00
#
_symmetry.space_group_name_H-M   'P 1'
#
loop_
_entity.id
_entity.type
_entity.pdbx_description
1 polymer ?
#
loop_
_entity_poly.entity_id
_entity_poly.type
_entity_poly.pdbx_seq_one_letter_code
_entity_poly.pdbx_strand_id
1 'polypeptide(L)'
;MRCIVQVIIISYMLISCSLITKKQLIPITKTVNRENKAIMSMPETVPKIPELKTIDWIKVLIPLSNQLIKSQIVQSNKVLLIDSIQNNTNTSIQSMKIIDAIIEIFNKKNIFKLVPQNMVANARQSLGLSQEDNLIMRSKIIGLARYMHADYVLYLIISDNKKYKEIKMQLIETQTGEIFWSGINKIE
;
A
#
# COMPACT_ATOMS: atom_id res chain seq x y z
N MET A 1 54.49 7.01 17.85
CA MET A 1 54.85 7.97 16.78
C MET A 1 53.60 8.25 15.96
N ARG A 2 53.17 9.52 15.96
CA ARG A 2 52.00 10.03 15.23
C ARG A 2 52.37 10.19 13.75
N CYS A 3 51.47 9.84 12.83
CA CYS A 3 51.43 10.46 11.51
C CYS A 3 49.98 10.79 11.19
N ILE A 4 49.64 12.01 11.60
CA ILE A 4 48.52 12.82 11.14
C ILE A 4 48.77 13.14 9.69
N VAL A 5 47.84 12.81 8.80
CA VAL A 5 47.69 13.50 7.51
C VAL A 5 46.21 13.73 7.29
N GLN A 6 45.79 14.96 7.60
CA GLN A 6 44.53 15.57 7.16
C GLN A 6 44.64 15.97 5.68
N VAL A 7 43.61 16.69 5.22
CA VAL A 7 43.49 17.49 4.00
C VAL A 7 43.05 16.64 2.79
N ILE A 8 41.98 16.93 2.02
CA ILE A 8 41.40 18.21 1.59
C ILE A 8 39.89 18.04 1.31
N ILE A 9 39.10 19.00 1.82
CA ILE A 9 37.70 19.27 1.46
C ILE A 9 37.69 19.94 0.08
N ILE A 10 36.89 19.44 -0.87
CA ILE A 10 36.57 20.17 -2.09
C ILE A 10 35.05 20.25 -2.26
N SER A 11 34.53 21.42 -1.90
CA SER A 11 33.20 21.92 -2.22
C SER A 11 33.17 22.33 -3.70
N TYR A 12 32.35 21.67 -4.51
CA TYR A 12 31.95 22.18 -5.81
C TYR A 12 30.50 22.63 -5.74
N MET A 13 30.31 23.92 -5.41
CA MET A 13 29.10 24.66 -5.73
C MET A 13 29.23 25.15 -7.18
N LEU A 14 28.43 24.58 -8.09
CA LEU A 14 28.19 25.17 -9.40
C LEU A 14 26.75 25.63 -9.50
N ILE A 15 26.67 26.92 -9.77
CA ILE A 15 25.53 27.81 -9.85
C ILE A 15 24.74 27.55 -11.14
N SER A 16 23.43 27.42 -10.96
CA SER A 16 22.32 27.97 -11.76
C SER A 16 22.38 27.93 -13.30
N CYS A 17 21.38 27.26 -13.88
CA CYS A 17 20.62 27.83 -14.99
C CYS A 17 19.15 27.42 -14.90
N SER A 18 18.35 28.21 -14.18
CA SER A 18 16.89 28.18 -14.28
C SER A 18 16.48 29.01 -15.50
N LEU A 19 16.49 28.44 -16.71
CA LEU A 19 15.82 29.06 -17.86
C LEU A 19 14.31 28.86 -17.70
N ILE A 20 13.69 29.81 -17.01
CA ILE A 20 12.25 30.05 -17.01
C ILE A 20 11.91 30.69 -18.36
N THR A 21 11.45 29.88 -19.31
CA THR A 21 10.76 30.39 -20.50
C THR A 21 9.30 30.62 -20.15
N LYS A 22 8.98 31.80 -19.61
CA LYS A 22 7.61 32.33 -19.59
C LYS A 22 7.21 32.66 -21.02
N LYS A 23 6.38 31.83 -21.66
CA LYS A 23 5.67 32.20 -22.90
C LYS A 23 4.31 32.81 -22.56
N GLN A 24 4.35 34.12 -22.38
CA GLN A 24 3.46 35.15 -22.92
C GLN A 24 1.93 34.96 -22.89
N LEU A 25 1.37 35.80 -22.03
CA LEU A 25 0.06 36.45 -22.00
C LEU A 25 -0.56 36.74 -23.38
N ILE A 26 -1.81 36.33 -23.58
CA ILE A 26 -2.67 36.77 -24.70
C ILE A 26 -3.37 38.09 -24.28
N PRO A 27 -3.56 39.06 -25.19
CA PRO A 27 -3.88 40.45 -24.85
C PRO A 27 -5.36 40.66 -24.53
N ILE A 28 -5.61 41.47 -23.50
CA ILE A 28 -6.92 42.02 -23.15
C ILE A 28 -7.21 43.18 -24.11
N THR A 29 -8.26 43.06 -24.93
CA THR A 29 -8.84 44.18 -25.68
C THR A 29 -10.15 44.60 -25.03
N LYS A 30 -10.35 45.92 -24.97
CA LYS A 30 -11.21 46.68 -24.07
C LYS A 30 -12.72 46.60 -24.39
N THR A 31 -13.50 46.51 -23.31
CA THR A 31 -14.80 47.13 -22.96
C THR A 31 -15.62 47.89 -24.02
N VAL A 32 -16.92 47.51 -24.19
CA VAL A 32 -18.08 48.43 -24.32
C VAL A 32 -19.38 47.78 -23.77
N ASN A 33 -19.96 48.48 -22.78
CA ASN A 33 -21.32 48.59 -22.22
C ASN A 33 -22.48 47.55 -22.40
N ARG A 34 -23.00 47.17 -21.21
CA ARG A 34 -24.40 47.21 -20.72
C ARG A 34 -25.56 46.89 -21.69
N GLU A 35 -26.23 45.78 -21.40
CA GLU A 35 -27.69 45.75 -21.33
C GLU A 35 -28.14 44.78 -20.22
N ASN A 36 -28.86 45.31 -19.24
CA ASN A 36 -29.40 44.54 -18.13
C ASN A 36 -30.54 43.66 -18.65
N LYS A 37 -30.38 42.35 -18.64
CA LYS A 37 -31.50 41.41 -18.76
C LYS A 37 -31.40 40.39 -17.64
N ALA A 38 -32.34 40.46 -16.71
CA ALA A 38 -32.53 39.45 -15.68
C ALA A 38 -32.72 38.08 -16.34
N ILE A 39 -31.81 37.15 -16.07
CA ILE A 39 -31.99 35.73 -16.39
C ILE A 39 -32.11 35.01 -15.05
N MET A 40 -33.28 34.44 -14.84
CA MET A 40 -33.66 33.65 -13.68
C MET A 40 -32.56 32.62 -13.36
N SER A 41 -32.12 32.61 -12.10
CA SER A 41 -31.27 31.55 -11.56
C SER A 41 -32.02 30.21 -11.64
N MET A 42 -31.66 29.37 -12.60
CA MET A 42 -32.02 27.95 -12.54
C MET A 42 -31.24 27.33 -11.38
N PRO A 43 -31.87 26.53 -10.50
CA PRO A 43 -31.13 25.77 -9.52
C PRO A 43 -30.33 24.69 -10.25
N GLU A 44 -29.01 24.86 -10.33
CA GLU A 44 -28.11 23.77 -10.72
C GLU A 44 -28.12 22.73 -9.60
N THR A 45 -29.04 21.77 -9.69
CA THR A 45 -28.96 20.56 -8.87
C THR A 45 -27.81 19.73 -9.41
N VAL A 46 -26.61 19.97 -8.90
CA VAL A 46 -25.46 19.09 -9.13
C VAL A 46 -25.88 17.67 -8.71
N PRO A 47 -25.85 16.67 -9.60
CA PRO A 47 -26.17 15.31 -9.22
C PRO A 47 -25.23 14.87 -8.10
N LYS A 48 -25.80 14.53 -6.94
CA LYS A 48 -25.03 14.04 -5.78
C LYS A 48 -24.24 12.81 -6.24
N ILE A 49 -22.91 12.93 -6.25
CA ILE A 49 -21.99 11.86 -6.62
C ILE A 49 -22.37 10.62 -5.79
N PRO A 50 -22.60 9.45 -6.43
CA PRO A 50 -22.92 8.23 -5.71
C PRO A 50 -21.86 7.96 -4.63
N GLU A 51 -22.29 7.84 -3.36
CA GLU A 51 -21.40 7.49 -2.27
C GLU A 51 -20.83 6.09 -2.54
N LEU A 52 -19.55 6.01 -2.85
CA LEU A 52 -18.85 4.75 -3.06
C LEU A 52 -18.90 3.96 -1.74
N LYS A 53 -19.53 2.79 -1.77
CA LYS A 53 -19.54 1.86 -0.62
C LYS A 53 -18.10 1.57 -0.22
N THR A 54 -17.69 2.09 0.93
CA THR A 54 -16.36 1.88 1.48
C THR A 54 -16.42 0.69 2.42
N ILE A 55 -15.61 -0.34 2.12
CA ILE A 55 -15.52 -1.56 2.93
C ILE A 55 -14.71 -1.23 4.19
N ASP A 56 -15.24 -1.59 5.36
CA ASP A 56 -14.50 -1.58 6.62
C ASP A 56 -13.60 -2.82 6.71
N TRP A 57 -12.37 -2.67 6.25
CA TRP A 57 -11.39 -3.75 6.22
C TRP A 57 -10.99 -4.24 7.61
N ILE A 58 -11.02 -3.37 8.63
CA ILE A 58 -10.69 -3.76 10.00
C ILE A 58 -11.74 -4.76 10.51
N LYS A 59 -13.03 -4.46 10.32
CA LYS A 59 -14.13 -5.37 10.70
C LYS A 59 -14.02 -6.73 10.01
N VAL A 60 -13.64 -6.74 8.72
CA VAL A 60 -13.46 -7.98 7.94
C VAL A 60 -12.25 -8.80 8.44
N LEU A 61 -11.15 -8.15 8.83
CA LEU A 61 -9.89 -8.82 9.17
C LEU A 61 -9.77 -9.26 10.63
N ILE A 62 -10.47 -8.60 11.57
CA ILE A 62 -10.44 -8.95 13.00
C ILE A 62 -10.71 -10.44 13.27
N PRO A 63 -11.76 -11.08 12.70
CA PRO A 63 -12.04 -12.48 12.96
C PRO A 63 -10.87 -13.39 12.58
N LEU A 64 -10.26 -13.13 11.43
CA LEU A 64 -9.14 -13.91 10.92
C LEU A 64 -7.87 -13.70 11.74
N SER A 65 -7.56 -12.44 12.11
CA SER A 65 -6.42 -12.14 12.98
C SER A 65 -6.57 -12.82 14.34
N ASN A 66 -7.76 -12.80 14.93
CA ASN A 66 -8.03 -13.48 16.19
C ASN A 66 -7.89 -15.00 16.07
N GLN A 67 -8.34 -15.61 14.97
CA GLN A 67 -8.15 -17.05 14.73
C GLN A 67 -6.68 -17.42 14.59
N LEU A 68 -5.90 -16.63 13.85
CA LEU A 68 -4.45 -16.83 13.72
C LEU A 68 -3.76 -16.80 15.09
N ILE A 69 -4.03 -15.78 15.89
CA ILE A 69 -3.42 -15.59 17.22
C ILE A 69 -3.80 -16.73 18.17
N LYS A 70 -5.08 -17.12 18.18
CA LYS A 70 -5.60 -18.18 19.06
C LYS A 70 -5.07 -19.57 18.69
N SER A 71 -4.62 -19.78 17.46
CA SER A 71 -4.12 -21.10 17.04
C SER A 71 -2.88 -21.55 17.81
N GLN A 72 -2.15 -20.64 18.47
CA GLN A 72 -0.87 -20.90 19.18
C GLN A 72 0.25 -21.48 18.28
N ILE A 73 0.04 -21.57 16.97
CA ILE A 73 1.04 -22.01 15.99
C ILE A 73 2.11 -20.92 15.78
N VAL A 74 1.77 -19.67 16.13
CA VAL A 74 2.63 -18.50 15.92
C VAL A 74 3.52 -18.24 17.14
N GLN A 75 4.82 -18.12 16.90
CA GLN A 75 5.77 -17.68 17.92
C GLN A 75 5.74 -16.14 18.04
N SER A 76 5.63 -15.64 19.26
CA SER A 76 5.65 -14.19 19.52
C SER A 76 7.01 -13.57 19.16
N ASN A 77 6.99 -12.27 18.82
CA ASN A 77 8.18 -11.45 18.56
C ASN A 77 8.99 -11.86 17.31
N LYS A 78 8.41 -12.70 16.46
CA LYS A 78 8.94 -13.05 15.14
C LYS A 78 8.67 -11.96 14.13
N VAL A 79 9.54 -11.85 13.13
CA VAL A 79 9.44 -10.85 12.07
C VAL A 79 8.41 -11.31 11.04
N LEU A 80 7.41 -10.46 10.78
CA LEU A 80 6.33 -10.74 9.83
C LEU A 80 6.42 -9.78 8.64
N LEU A 81 6.51 -10.34 7.44
CA LEU A 81 6.36 -9.62 6.19
C LEU A 81 4.89 -9.57 5.77
N ILE A 82 4.42 -8.37 5.42
CA ILE A 82 3.15 -8.12 4.74
C ILE A 82 3.51 -7.28 3.52
N ASP A 83 3.14 -7.75 2.32
CA ASP A 83 3.58 -7.14 1.06
C ASP A 83 2.39 -6.74 0.17
N SER A 84 1.82 -7.70 -0.56
CA SER A 84 0.77 -7.44 -1.55
C SER A 84 -0.36 -8.44 -1.41
N ILE A 85 -1.49 -8.10 -2.03
CA ILE A 85 -2.72 -8.88 -1.95
C ILE A 85 -3.01 -9.45 -3.33
N GLN A 86 -3.21 -10.76 -3.38
CA GLN A 86 -3.66 -11.41 -4.59
C GLN A 86 -5.15 -11.10 -4.81
N ASN A 87 -5.44 -10.24 -5.78
CA ASN A 87 -6.80 -9.92 -6.19
C ASN A 87 -7.25 -10.84 -7.34
N ASN A 88 -8.08 -11.83 -7.02
CA ASN A 88 -8.74 -12.73 -7.97
C ASN A 88 -10.22 -12.33 -8.20
N THR A 89 -10.55 -11.06 -8.06
CA THR A 89 -11.89 -10.52 -8.37
C THR A 89 -11.90 -9.82 -9.73
N ASN A 90 -13.08 -9.60 -10.29
CA ASN A 90 -13.25 -8.82 -11.52
C ASN A 90 -13.21 -7.30 -11.28
N THR A 91 -12.85 -6.86 -10.07
CA THR A 91 -12.89 -5.45 -9.65
C THR A 91 -11.55 -5.01 -9.10
N SER A 92 -11.22 -3.73 -9.27
CA SER A 92 -10.06 -3.15 -8.59
C SER A 92 -10.30 -3.11 -7.07
N ILE A 93 -9.28 -3.50 -6.31
CA ILE A 93 -9.30 -3.48 -4.84
C ILE A 93 -8.21 -2.54 -4.36
N GLN A 94 -8.53 -1.75 -3.34
CA GLN A 94 -7.59 -0.83 -2.70
C GLN A 94 -6.69 -1.61 -1.73
N SER A 95 -5.75 -2.40 -2.27
CA SER A 95 -4.90 -3.31 -1.49
C SER A 95 -4.19 -2.63 -0.33
N MET A 96 -3.73 -1.39 -0.50
CA MET A 96 -3.08 -0.63 0.56
C MET A 96 -3.98 -0.41 1.78
N LYS A 97 -5.29 -0.16 1.61
CA LYS A 97 -6.21 -0.01 2.75
C LYS A 97 -6.32 -1.28 3.58
N ILE A 98 -6.19 -2.43 2.93
CA ILE A 98 -6.26 -3.74 3.59
C ILE A 98 -4.95 -4.02 4.33
N ILE A 99 -3.81 -3.68 3.70
CA ILE A 99 -2.48 -3.75 4.30
C ILE A 99 -2.41 -2.86 5.55
N ASP A 100 -2.88 -1.61 5.45
CA ASP A 100 -2.93 -0.68 6.57
C ASP A 100 -3.81 -1.22 7.71
N ALA A 101 -4.99 -1.77 7.37
CA ALA A 101 -5.88 -2.37 8.36
C ALA A 101 -5.25 -3.57 9.07
N ILE A 102 -4.56 -4.47 8.36
CA ILE A 102 -3.92 -5.62 9.00
C ILE A 102 -2.69 -5.21 9.84
N ILE A 103 -1.92 -4.22 9.38
CA ILE A 103 -0.82 -3.63 10.14
C ILE A 103 -1.34 -3.02 11.44
N GLU A 104 -2.43 -2.26 11.38
CA GLU A 104 -3.06 -1.67 12.57
C GLU A 104 -3.50 -2.76 13.56
N ILE A 105 -4.17 -3.81 13.08
CA ILE A 105 -4.63 -4.92 13.91
C ILE A 105 -3.44 -5.60 14.61
N PHE A 106 -2.37 -5.94 13.88
CA PHE A 106 -1.23 -6.65 14.47
C PHE A 106 -0.35 -5.78 15.35
N ASN A 107 -0.17 -4.49 15.04
CA ASN A 107 0.51 -3.55 15.92
C ASN A 107 -0.22 -3.42 17.27
N LYS A 108 -1.56 -3.35 17.27
CA LYS A 108 -2.34 -3.32 18.52
C LYS A 108 -2.17 -4.57 19.38
N LYS A 109 -1.88 -5.72 18.76
CA LYS A 109 -1.72 -7.01 19.46
C LYS A 109 -0.28 -7.28 19.91
N ASN A 110 0.72 -6.57 19.37
CA ASN A 110 2.15 -6.72 19.71
C ASN A 110 2.67 -8.17 19.64
N ILE A 111 2.15 -8.96 18.70
CA ILE A 111 2.51 -10.38 18.52
C ILE A 111 3.70 -10.57 17.58
N PHE A 112 3.86 -9.70 16.59
CA PHE A 112 4.87 -9.78 15.54
C PHE A 112 5.68 -8.48 15.48
N LYS A 113 6.92 -8.59 15.04
CA LYS A 113 7.71 -7.44 14.57
C LYS A 113 7.37 -7.22 13.09
N LEU A 114 6.53 -6.23 12.79
CA LEU A 114 6.13 -5.96 11.41
C LEU A 114 7.27 -5.30 10.65
N VAL A 115 7.51 -5.77 9.43
CA VAL A 115 8.43 -5.11 8.49
C VAL A 115 7.80 -3.81 8.00
N PRO A 116 8.49 -2.66 8.12
CA PRO A 116 7.99 -1.38 7.62
C PRO A 116 7.77 -1.38 6.10
N GLN A 117 6.65 -0.83 5.63
CA GLN A 117 6.27 -0.86 4.21
C GLN A 117 7.25 -0.14 3.29
N ASN A 118 7.93 0.91 3.77
CA ASN A 118 9.01 1.57 3.01
C ASN A 118 10.22 0.64 2.79
N MET A 119 10.55 -0.21 3.77
CA MET A 119 11.60 -1.22 3.60
C MET A 119 11.17 -2.29 2.60
N VAL A 120 9.89 -2.69 2.61
CA VAL A 120 9.33 -3.64 1.63
C VAL A 120 9.46 -3.06 0.21
N ALA A 121 9.04 -1.82 0.00
CA ALA A 121 9.14 -1.15 -1.31
C ALA A 121 10.59 -1.08 -1.82
N ASN A 122 11.55 -0.75 -0.97
CA ASN A 122 12.99 -0.71 -1.33
C ASN A 122 13.54 -2.09 -1.65
N ALA A 123 13.13 -3.12 -0.88
CA ALA A 123 13.52 -4.50 -1.12
C ALA A 123 12.98 -5.01 -2.48
N ARG A 124 11.73 -4.69 -2.82
CA ARG A 124 11.16 -5.00 -4.14
C ARG A 124 11.97 -4.40 -5.28
N GLN A 125 12.32 -3.11 -5.17
CA GLN A 125 13.15 -2.43 -6.16
C GLN A 125 14.53 -3.09 -6.30
N SER A 126 15.15 -3.47 -5.17
CA SER A 126 16.45 -4.16 -5.15
C SER A 126 16.40 -5.53 -5.83
N LEU A 127 15.25 -6.20 -5.78
CA LEU A 127 15.00 -7.50 -6.40
C LEU A 127 14.43 -7.38 -7.83
N GLY A 128 14.30 -6.18 -8.39
CA GLY A 128 13.71 -5.95 -9.70
C GLY A 128 12.21 -6.30 -9.78
N LEU A 129 11.52 -6.33 -8.65
CA LEU A 129 10.08 -6.57 -8.56
C LEU A 129 9.35 -5.24 -8.77
N SER A 130 8.41 -5.18 -9.71
CA SER A 130 7.55 -3.98 -9.89
C SER A 130 6.72 -3.74 -8.62
N GLN A 131 6.40 -2.48 -8.31
CA GLN A 131 5.54 -2.15 -7.16
C GLN A 131 4.08 -2.54 -7.39
N GLU A 132 3.63 -2.58 -8.65
CA GLU A 132 2.27 -3.00 -9.01
C GLU A 132 2.15 -4.50 -9.32
N ASP A 133 3.28 -5.21 -9.54
CA ASP A 133 3.27 -6.65 -9.73
C ASP A 133 2.86 -7.31 -8.41
N ASN A 134 1.57 -7.65 -8.27
CA ASN A 134 1.12 -8.48 -7.18
C ASN A 134 2.04 -9.71 -7.16
N LEU A 135 2.60 -10.06 -5.99
CA LEU A 135 3.40 -11.28 -5.86
C LEU A 135 2.45 -12.49 -5.83
N ILE A 136 1.68 -12.66 -6.91
CA ILE A 136 0.71 -13.73 -7.17
C ILE A 136 1.38 -15.09 -6.96
N MET A 137 2.69 -15.16 -7.21
CA MET A 137 3.50 -16.34 -6.96
C MET A 137 4.06 -16.33 -5.53
N ARG A 138 3.64 -17.31 -4.73
CA ARG A 138 4.17 -17.59 -3.38
C ARG A 138 5.70 -17.64 -3.34
N SER A 139 6.35 -18.17 -4.39
CA SER A 139 7.81 -18.25 -4.49
C SER A 139 8.50 -16.87 -4.47
N LYS A 140 7.93 -15.87 -5.15
CA LYS A 140 8.47 -14.49 -5.13
C LYS A 140 8.35 -13.87 -3.74
N ILE A 141 7.21 -14.10 -3.08
CA ILE A 141 6.96 -13.58 -1.73
C ILE A 141 7.92 -14.18 -0.70
N ILE A 142 8.17 -15.48 -0.79
CA ILE A 142 9.15 -16.18 0.07
C ILE A 142 10.56 -15.65 -0.21
N GLY A 143 10.91 -15.40 -1.49
CA GLY A 143 12.19 -14.79 -1.86
C GLY A 143 12.39 -13.40 -1.24
N LEU A 144 11.36 -12.55 -1.31
CA LEU A 144 11.35 -11.24 -0.67
C LEU A 144 11.49 -11.35 0.85
N ALA A 145 10.77 -12.28 1.48
CA ALA A 145 10.84 -12.51 2.91
C ALA A 145 12.23 -12.96 3.38
N ARG A 146 12.89 -13.83 2.62
CA ARG A 146 14.28 -14.24 2.88
C ARG A 146 15.24 -13.06 2.77
N TYR A 147 15.08 -12.23 1.73
CA TYR A 147 15.89 -11.02 1.55
C TYR A 147 15.72 -10.04 2.74
N MET A 148 14.51 -9.96 3.30
CA MET A 148 14.20 -9.09 4.44
C MET A 148 14.40 -9.75 5.81
N HIS A 149 14.94 -10.97 5.86
CA HIS A 149 15.10 -11.76 7.09
C HIS A 149 13.82 -11.91 7.91
N ALA A 150 12.66 -12.02 7.24
CA ALA A 150 11.38 -12.26 7.89
C ALA A 150 11.20 -13.75 8.23
N ASP A 151 10.74 -14.05 9.43
CA ASP A 151 10.43 -15.43 9.84
C ASP A 151 9.17 -15.95 9.15
N TYR A 152 8.18 -15.07 8.98
CA TYR A 152 6.88 -15.39 8.39
C TYR A 152 6.49 -14.42 7.29
N VAL A 153 5.63 -14.89 6.40
CA VAL A 153 4.89 -14.06 5.44
C VAL A 153 3.40 -14.23 5.61
N LEU A 154 2.69 -13.11 5.62
CA LEU A 154 1.24 -13.10 5.54
C LEU A 154 0.79 -12.96 4.09
N TYR A 155 0.16 -14.00 3.55
CA TYR A 155 -0.38 -14.01 2.21
C TYR A 155 -1.90 -13.79 2.24
N LEU A 156 -2.36 -12.75 1.55
CA LEU A 156 -3.77 -12.39 1.48
C LEU A 156 -4.28 -12.59 0.04
N ILE A 157 -5.42 -13.25 -0.08
CA ILE A 157 -6.07 -13.54 -1.35
C ILE A 157 -7.52 -13.09 -1.26
N ILE A 158 -7.99 -12.31 -2.22
CA ILE A 158 -9.40 -11.93 -2.33
C ILE A 158 -9.96 -12.56 -3.58
N SER A 159 -11.09 -13.24 -3.44
CA SER A 159 -11.73 -13.96 -4.55
C SER A 159 -13.21 -13.62 -4.63
N ASP A 160 -13.75 -13.61 -5.85
CA ASP A 160 -15.19 -13.58 -6.07
C ASP A 160 -15.74 -15.00 -5.97
N ASN A 161 -16.72 -15.21 -5.09
CA ASN A 161 -17.58 -16.38 -5.10
C ASN A 161 -18.89 -16.01 -5.84
N LYS A 162 -19.65 -17.00 -6.31
CA LYS A 162 -20.91 -16.77 -7.06
C LYS A 162 -21.94 -15.89 -6.33
N LYS A 163 -21.83 -15.77 -5.00
CA LYS A 163 -22.80 -15.08 -4.13
C LYS A 163 -22.20 -13.94 -3.30
N TYR A 164 -20.89 -13.91 -3.09
CA TYR A 164 -20.23 -12.96 -2.18
C TYR A 164 -18.74 -12.88 -2.50
N LYS A 165 -18.05 -11.88 -1.97
CA LYS A 165 -16.58 -11.81 -2.01
C LYS A 165 -16.01 -12.43 -0.75
N GLU A 166 -14.84 -13.05 -0.85
CA GLU A 166 -14.16 -13.63 0.32
C GLU A 166 -12.69 -13.21 0.35
N ILE A 167 -12.16 -13.10 1.56
CA ILE A 167 -10.74 -12.90 1.84
C ILE A 167 -10.20 -14.15 2.54
N LYS A 168 -9.14 -14.71 1.97
CA LYS A 168 -8.35 -15.79 2.56
C LYS A 168 -7.03 -15.21 3.05
N MET A 169 -6.65 -15.58 4.26
CA MET A 169 -5.37 -15.21 4.86
C MET A 169 -4.59 -16.48 5.18
N GLN A 170 -3.32 -16.52 4.78
CA GLN A 170 -2.42 -17.64 5.01
C GLN A 170 -1.15 -17.13 5.70
N LEU A 171 -0.72 -17.80 6.77
CA LEU A 171 0.60 -17.59 7.36
C LEU A 171 1.54 -18.64 6.79
N ILE A 172 2.63 -18.17 6.18
CA ILE A 172 3.64 -19.02 5.55
C ILE A 172 4.95 -18.85 6.33
N GLU A 173 5.60 -19.95 6.67
CA GLU A 173 6.96 -19.93 7.19
C GLU A 173 7.97 -19.68 6.07
N THR A 174 8.84 -18.69 6.23
CA THR A 174 9.80 -18.29 5.20
C THR A 174 10.87 -19.35 4.91
N GLN A 175 11.24 -20.12 5.93
CA GLN A 175 12.31 -21.12 5.83
C GLN A 175 11.88 -22.28 4.91
N THR A 176 10.77 -22.91 5.23
CA THR A 176 10.25 -24.09 4.53
C THR A 176 9.31 -23.74 3.37
N GLY A 177 8.65 -22.58 3.44
CA GLY A 177 7.54 -22.23 2.56
C GLY A 177 6.22 -22.91 2.94
N GLU A 178 6.15 -23.57 4.10
CA GLU A 178 4.95 -24.27 4.57
C GLU A 178 3.88 -23.28 5.04
N ILE A 179 2.61 -23.64 4.82
CA ILE A 179 1.46 -22.89 5.33
C ILE A 179 1.16 -23.39 6.75
N PHE A 180 1.49 -22.59 7.77
CA PHE A 180 1.24 -22.91 9.18
C PHE A 180 -0.20 -22.63 9.59
N TRP A 181 -0.85 -21.66 8.95
CA TRP A 181 -2.22 -21.32 9.25
C TRP A 181 -2.93 -20.79 8.00
N SER A 182 -4.22 -21.08 7.88
CA SER A 182 -5.08 -20.53 6.84
C SER A 182 -6.47 -20.26 7.41
N GLY A 183 -7.05 -19.11 7.06
CA GLY A 183 -8.42 -18.75 7.41
C GLY A 183 -9.12 -18.05 6.25
N ILE A 184 -10.45 -18.09 6.25
CA ILE A 184 -11.30 -17.47 5.21
C ILE A 184 -12.40 -16.68 5.92
N ASN A 185 -12.68 -15.46 5.44
CA ASN A 185 -13.82 -14.67 5.88
C ASN A 185 -14.55 -14.06 4.68
N LYS A 186 -15.84 -13.80 4.84
CA LYS A 186 -16.66 -13.14 3.83
C LYS A 186 -16.45 -11.62 3.92
N ILE A 187 -16.55 -10.98 2.76
CA ILE A 187 -16.57 -9.53 2.61
C ILE A 187 -18.03 -9.17 2.27
N GLU A 188 -18.66 -8.38 3.14
CA GLU A 188 -20.06 -7.93 3.00
C GLU A 188 -20.18 -6.68 2.11
#